data_AF-A0A943LUC2-F1
#
_entry.id   AF-A0A943LUC2-F1
#
_cell.length_a   1.000
_cell.length_b   1.000
_cell.length_c   1.000
_cell.angle_alpha   90.00
_cell.angle_beta   90.00
_cell.angle_gamma   90.00
#
_symmetry.space_group_name_H-M   'P 1'
#
loop_
_entity.id
_entity.type
_entity.pdbx_description
1 polymer ?
#
loop_
_entity_poly.entity_id
_entity_poly.type
_entity_poly.pdbx_seq_one_letter_code
_entity_poly.pdbx_strand_id
1 'polypeptide(L)'
;MENKLQQLTQKLYDEGLEKGRAEADRLVAEARNEAARIVADARAQADEVLRQAQVKAEDVRKNTLTEISLAGRQAIAKIKSEIASLIIAKSTAKGVKEATMDPAFIKEMLLSVARNWNGKDSSKVELKALLPQAERERLDASFEQSAKELLAAGIEVGYSDQVQTGFKVGAKDGGYYISFSDADFDALLKEYLREKVSRMLYNA
;
A
#
# COMPACT_ATOMS: atom_id res chain seq x y z
N MET A 1 -105.97 7.91 28.64
CA MET A 1 -104.59 7.66 29.13
C MET A 1 -103.68 7.09 28.03
N GLU A 2 -104.20 6.33 27.06
CA GLU A 2 -103.43 5.75 25.93
C GLU A 2 -102.66 6.79 25.08
N ASN A 3 -103.25 7.95 24.79
CA ASN A 3 -102.66 8.95 23.89
C ASN A 3 -101.37 9.61 24.45
N LYS A 4 -101.26 9.74 25.79
CA LYS A 4 -100.04 10.24 26.44
C LYS A 4 -98.91 9.22 26.44
N LEU A 5 -99.24 7.93 26.51
CA LEU A 5 -98.23 6.86 26.47
C LEU A 5 -97.61 6.77 25.07
N GLN A 6 -98.42 6.79 24.01
CA GLN A 6 -97.94 6.79 22.62
C GLN A 6 -97.04 7.99 22.30
N GLN A 7 -97.41 9.20 22.78
CA GLN A 7 -96.55 10.38 22.60
C GLN A 7 -95.21 10.25 23.33
N LEU A 8 -95.18 9.69 24.55
CA LEU A 8 -93.94 9.41 25.28
C LEU A 8 -93.08 8.36 24.55
N THR A 9 -93.69 7.31 24.00
CA THR A 9 -92.96 6.29 23.23
C THR A 9 -92.38 6.86 21.94
N GLN A 10 -93.15 7.69 21.21
CA GLN A 10 -92.68 8.34 19.99
C GLN A 10 -91.53 9.30 20.30
N LYS A 11 -91.67 10.12 21.34
CA LYS A 11 -90.62 11.06 21.74
C LYS A 11 -89.35 10.34 22.20
N LEU A 12 -89.47 9.24 22.93
CA LEU A 12 -88.33 8.41 23.33
C LEU A 12 -87.64 7.75 22.13
N TYR A 13 -88.42 7.32 21.13
CA TYR A 13 -87.89 6.79 19.87
C TYR A 13 -87.13 7.85 19.08
N ASP A 14 -87.69 9.05 18.94
CA ASP A 14 -87.08 10.15 18.21
C ASP A 14 -85.79 10.64 18.92
N GLU A 15 -85.81 10.77 20.26
CA GLU A 15 -84.63 11.10 21.06
C GLU A 15 -83.55 9.99 20.97
N GLY A 16 -83.96 8.72 20.93
CA GLY A 16 -83.05 7.60 20.73
C GLY A 16 -82.42 7.61 19.34
N LEU A 17 -83.20 7.92 18.32
CA LEU A 17 -82.76 8.01 16.93
C LEU A 17 -81.81 9.20 16.71
N GLU A 18 -82.11 10.36 17.29
CA GLU A 18 -81.22 11.54 17.23
C GLU A 18 -79.90 11.28 17.96
N LYS A 19 -79.93 10.71 19.17
CA LYS A 19 -78.71 10.35 19.90
C LYS A 19 -77.88 9.30 19.15
N GLY A 20 -78.54 8.32 18.53
CA GLY A 20 -77.87 7.32 17.70
C GLY A 20 -77.20 7.93 16.46
N ARG A 21 -77.86 8.86 15.78
CA ARG A 21 -77.29 9.59 14.63
C ARG A 21 -76.12 10.47 15.06
N ALA A 22 -76.27 11.22 16.14
CA ALA A 22 -75.20 12.08 16.67
C ALA A 22 -73.94 11.28 17.04
N GLU A 23 -74.11 10.10 17.67
CA GLU A 23 -72.98 9.24 18.00
C GLU A 23 -72.36 8.58 16.76
N ALA A 24 -73.16 8.21 15.76
CA ALA A 24 -72.64 7.71 14.49
C ALA A 24 -71.82 8.78 13.75
N ASP A 25 -72.33 10.02 13.69
CA ASP A 25 -71.61 11.14 13.07
C ASP A 25 -70.32 11.46 13.82
N ARG A 26 -70.33 11.38 15.16
CA ARG A 26 -69.13 11.52 16.00
C ARG A 26 -68.09 10.45 15.68
N LEU A 27 -68.49 9.19 15.63
CA LEU A 27 -67.58 8.07 15.29
C LEU A 27 -67.01 8.21 13.88
N VAL A 28 -67.81 8.63 12.90
CA VAL A 28 -67.34 8.87 11.52
C VAL A 28 -66.34 10.04 11.48
N ALA A 29 -66.59 11.11 12.23
CA ALA A 29 -65.67 12.24 12.32
C ALA A 29 -64.35 11.85 12.99
N GLU A 30 -64.39 11.11 14.10
CA GLU A 30 -63.20 10.58 14.78
C GLU A 30 -62.40 9.65 13.86
N ALA A 31 -63.05 8.72 13.15
CA ALA A 31 -62.40 7.83 12.20
C ALA A 31 -61.75 8.58 11.04
N ARG A 32 -62.39 9.63 10.51
CA ARG A 32 -61.82 10.48 9.45
C ARG A 32 -60.60 11.26 9.94
N ASN A 33 -60.65 11.79 11.16
CA ASN A 33 -59.52 12.49 11.77
C ASN A 33 -58.33 11.55 11.99
N GLU A 34 -58.59 10.34 12.48
CA GLU A 34 -57.53 9.35 12.69
C GLU A 34 -56.92 8.88 11.37
N ALA A 35 -57.73 8.64 10.33
CA ALA A 35 -57.23 8.33 9.00
C ALA A 35 -56.36 9.47 8.43
N ALA A 36 -56.77 10.73 8.61
CA ALA A 36 -55.98 11.88 8.18
C ALA A 36 -54.64 11.97 8.94
N ARG A 37 -54.65 11.67 10.25
CA ARG A 37 -53.44 11.64 11.08
C ARG A 37 -52.47 10.56 10.62
N ILE A 38 -52.94 9.33 10.39
CA ILE A 38 -52.11 8.22 9.88
C ILE A 38 -51.47 8.59 8.53
N VAL A 39 -52.24 9.20 7.62
CA VAL A 39 -51.71 9.62 6.30
C VAL A 39 -50.68 10.73 6.45
N ALA A 40 -50.90 11.69 7.35
CA ALA A 40 -49.94 12.76 7.61
C ALA A 40 -48.63 12.22 8.21
N ASP A 41 -48.72 11.33 9.19
CA ASP A 41 -47.56 10.69 9.83
C ASP A 41 -46.77 9.85 8.82
N ALA A 42 -47.46 9.06 7.98
CA ALA A 42 -46.84 8.27 6.93
C ALA A 42 -46.10 9.14 5.90
N ARG A 43 -46.67 10.28 5.51
CA ARG A 43 -46.02 11.25 4.61
C ARG A 43 -44.78 11.87 5.26
N ALA A 44 -44.88 12.29 6.53
CA ALA A 44 -43.74 12.84 7.26
C ALA A 44 -42.59 11.82 7.38
N GLN A 45 -42.90 10.55 7.64
CA GLN A 45 -41.90 9.48 7.66
C GLN A 45 -41.28 9.24 6.28
N ALA A 46 -42.08 9.26 5.21
CA ALA A 46 -41.58 9.11 3.85
C ALA A 46 -40.64 10.25 3.45
N ASP A 47 -41.02 11.50 3.77
CA ASP A 47 -40.20 12.68 3.50
C ASP A 47 -38.88 12.63 4.27
N GLU A 48 -38.89 12.19 5.53
CA GLU A 48 -37.66 12.02 6.31
C GLU A 48 -36.76 10.93 5.74
N VAL A 49 -37.32 9.79 5.31
CA VAL A 49 -36.55 8.73 4.64
C VAL A 49 -35.92 9.23 3.34
N LEU A 50 -36.66 9.99 2.53
CA LEU A 50 -36.16 10.59 1.29
C LEU A 50 -35.03 11.58 1.57
N ARG A 51 -35.19 12.44 2.58
CA ARG A 51 -34.17 13.41 3.00
C ARG A 51 -32.90 12.69 3.46
N GLN A 52 -33.02 11.67 4.29
CA GLN A 52 -31.88 10.86 4.73
C GLN A 52 -31.20 10.13 3.57
N ALA A 53 -31.96 9.59 2.62
CA ALA A 53 -31.43 8.95 1.43
C ALA A 53 -30.62 9.93 0.56
N GLN A 54 -31.12 11.15 0.37
CA GLN A 54 -30.41 12.20 -0.38
C GLN A 54 -29.11 12.62 0.31
N VAL A 55 -29.14 12.84 1.63
CA VAL A 55 -27.91 13.17 2.39
C VAL A 55 -26.89 12.05 2.26
N LYS A 56 -27.29 10.80 2.47
CA LYS A 56 -26.40 9.63 2.32
C LYS A 56 -25.85 9.51 0.90
N ALA A 57 -26.67 9.73 -0.12
CA ALA A 57 -26.23 9.67 -1.51
C ALA A 57 -25.18 10.74 -1.82
N GLU A 58 -25.37 11.96 -1.32
CA GLU A 58 -24.42 13.05 -1.50
C GLU A 58 -23.10 12.81 -0.75
N ASP A 59 -23.17 12.24 0.45
CA ASP A 59 -21.99 11.86 1.22
C ASP A 59 -21.20 10.74 0.52
N VAL A 60 -21.90 9.70 0.04
CA VAL A 60 -21.28 8.63 -0.77
C VAL A 60 -20.61 9.23 -2.00
N ARG A 61 -21.28 10.13 -2.74
CA ARG A 61 -20.71 10.79 -3.92
C ARG A 61 -19.44 11.56 -3.59
N LYS A 62 -19.44 12.36 -2.51
CA LYS A 62 -18.26 13.13 -2.06
C LYS A 62 -17.10 12.22 -1.67
N ASN A 63 -17.39 11.16 -0.92
CA ASN A 63 -16.40 10.18 -0.49
C ASN A 63 -15.79 9.46 -1.70
N THR A 64 -16.62 8.98 -2.62
CA THR A 64 -16.16 8.32 -3.84
C THR A 64 -15.28 9.24 -4.70
N LEU A 65 -15.65 10.51 -4.87
CA LEU A 65 -14.82 11.47 -5.63
C LEU A 65 -13.45 11.70 -4.96
N THR A 66 -13.42 11.72 -3.63
CA THR A 66 -12.17 11.86 -2.86
C THR A 66 -11.29 10.64 -3.03
N GLU A 67 -11.87 9.43 -2.96
CA GLU A 67 -11.17 8.16 -3.19
C GLU A 67 -10.60 8.06 -4.61
N ILE A 68 -11.38 8.43 -5.63
CA ILE A 68 -10.92 8.45 -7.02
C ILE A 68 -9.75 9.42 -7.20
N SER A 69 -9.84 10.62 -6.63
CA SER A 69 -8.76 11.61 -6.68
C SER A 69 -7.49 11.12 -5.97
N LEU A 70 -7.64 10.43 -4.83
CA LEU A 70 -6.53 9.81 -4.12
C LEU A 70 -5.88 8.70 -4.96
N ALA A 71 -6.69 7.78 -5.51
CA ALA A 71 -6.21 6.70 -6.37
C ALA A 71 -5.49 7.25 -7.62
N GLY A 72 -6.01 8.32 -8.23
CA GLY A 72 -5.37 9.00 -9.34
C GLY A 72 -4.00 9.59 -8.97
N ARG A 73 -3.90 10.27 -7.82
CA ARG A 73 -2.61 10.78 -7.31
C ARG A 73 -1.62 9.65 -7.01
N GLN A 74 -2.09 8.55 -6.43
CA GLN A 74 -1.26 7.37 -6.18
C GLN A 74 -0.77 6.72 -7.48
N ALA A 75 -1.64 6.62 -8.50
CA ALA A 75 -1.26 6.10 -9.82
C ALA A 75 -0.18 6.96 -10.47
N ILE A 76 -0.34 8.29 -10.45
CA ILE A 76 0.67 9.23 -10.96
C ILE A 76 1.99 9.07 -10.20
N ALA A 77 1.96 9.01 -8.86
CA ALA A 77 3.15 8.84 -8.05
C ALA A 77 3.88 7.52 -8.37
N LYS A 78 3.13 6.43 -8.56
CA LYS A 78 3.69 5.13 -8.94
C LYS A 78 4.36 5.18 -10.32
N ILE A 79 3.69 5.75 -11.32
CA ILE A 79 4.25 5.93 -12.66
C ILE A 79 5.53 6.77 -12.61
N LYS A 80 5.54 7.88 -11.87
CA LYS A 80 6.73 8.72 -11.70
C LYS A 80 7.93 7.94 -11.13
N SER A 81 7.67 7.10 -10.13
CA SER A 81 8.67 6.23 -9.49
C SER A 81 9.19 5.14 -10.44
N GLU A 82 8.31 4.54 -11.23
CA GLU A 82 8.68 3.52 -12.23
C GLU A 82 9.54 4.14 -13.34
N ILE A 83 9.18 5.31 -13.86
CA ILE A 83 9.98 6.05 -14.85
C ILE A 83 11.39 6.36 -14.30
N ALA A 84 11.48 6.88 -13.08
CA ALA A 84 12.77 7.16 -12.45
C ALA A 84 13.61 5.87 -12.29
N SER A 85 12.97 4.77 -11.87
CA SER A 85 13.64 3.48 -11.71
C SER A 85 14.14 2.91 -13.05
N LEU A 86 13.37 3.07 -14.14
CA LEU A 86 13.76 2.65 -15.49
C LEU A 86 14.94 3.48 -16.03
N ILE A 87 14.93 4.80 -15.81
CA ILE A 87 16.02 5.68 -16.22
C ILE A 87 17.32 5.27 -15.50
N ILE A 88 17.25 5.02 -14.20
CA ILE A 88 18.41 4.57 -13.42
C ILE A 88 18.90 3.22 -13.94
N ALA A 89 18.00 2.23 -14.07
CA ALA A 89 18.38 0.91 -14.57
C ALA A 89 19.08 0.99 -15.94
N LYS A 90 18.57 1.83 -16.86
CA LYS A 90 19.17 2.00 -18.18
C LYS A 90 20.52 2.72 -18.14
N SER A 91 20.71 3.68 -17.23
CA SER A 91 21.95 4.45 -17.13
C SER A 91 23.05 3.74 -16.35
N THR A 92 22.71 2.86 -15.38
CA THR A 92 23.67 2.18 -14.53
C THR A 92 24.02 0.77 -15.01
N ALA A 93 23.10 0.02 -15.63
CA ALA A 93 23.28 -1.42 -15.85
C ALA A 93 24.58 -1.80 -16.59
N LYS A 94 24.95 -1.06 -17.64
CA LYS A 94 26.18 -1.33 -18.39
C LYS A 94 27.43 -0.95 -17.59
N GLY A 95 27.46 0.24 -17.01
CA GLY A 95 28.61 0.73 -16.25
C GLY A 95 28.86 -0.05 -14.96
N VAL A 96 27.81 -0.51 -14.29
CA VAL A 96 27.91 -1.40 -13.12
C VAL A 96 28.53 -2.72 -13.53
N LYS A 97 28.00 -3.36 -14.58
CA LYS A 97 28.53 -4.64 -15.06
C LYS A 97 30.00 -4.54 -15.49
N GLU A 98 30.40 -3.44 -16.13
CA GLU A 98 31.79 -3.21 -16.51
C GLU A 98 32.68 -2.97 -15.28
N ALA A 99 32.22 -2.20 -14.28
CA ALA A 99 32.98 -1.88 -13.07
C ALA A 99 33.09 -3.08 -12.10
N THR A 100 32.03 -3.86 -11.90
CA THR A 100 32.04 -5.05 -11.02
C THR A 100 32.90 -6.18 -11.56
N MET A 101 33.29 -6.07 -12.82
CA MET A 101 34.20 -6.96 -13.54
C MET A 101 35.63 -6.40 -13.59
N ASP A 102 35.87 -5.15 -13.21
CA ASP A 102 37.21 -4.55 -13.23
C ASP A 102 38.11 -5.13 -12.12
N PRO A 103 39.27 -5.74 -12.45
CA PRO A 103 40.17 -6.32 -11.45
C PRO A 103 40.65 -5.32 -10.38
N ALA A 104 40.89 -4.07 -10.76
CA ALA A 104 41.34 -3.03 -9.83
C ALA A 104 40.23 -2.66 -8.84
N PHE A 105 39.01 -2.49 -9.33
CA PHE A 105 37.83 -2.28 -8.47
C PHE A 105 37.61 -3.43 -7.49
N ILE A 106 37.63 -4.69 -7.95
CA ILE A 106 37.44 -5.86 -7.08
C ILE A 106 38.53 -5.91 -5.99
N LYS A 107 39.78 -5.65 -6.36
CA LYS A 107 40.90 -5.58 -5.39
C LYS A 107 40.65 -4.55 -4.29
N GLU A 108 40.35 -3.30 -4.67
CA GLU A 108 40.10 -2.22 -3.71
C GLU A 108 38.90 -2.52 -2.80
N MET A 109 37.86 -3.14 -3.35
CA MET A 109 36.70 -3.59 -2.59
C MET A 109 37.08 -4.67 -1.58
N LEU A 110 37.84 -5.69 -1.98
CA LEU A 110 38.30 -6.76 -1.07
C LEU A 110 39.17 -6.20 0.06
N LEU A 111 40.11 -5.30 -0.25
CA LEU A 111 40.94 -4.63 0.76
C LEU A 111 40.08 -3.79 1.72
N SER A 112 39.07 -3.09 1.19
CA SER A 112 38.14 -2.31 2.00
C SER A 112 37.30 -3.20 2.92
N VAL A 113 36.85 -4.36 2.44
CA VAL A 113 36.14 -5.35 3.27
C VAL A 113 37.03 -5.85 4.39
N ALA A 114 38.27 -6.24 4.10
CA ALA A 114 39.20 -6.71 5.14
C ALA A 114 39.49 -5.65 6.20
N ARG A 115 39.66 -4.37 5.79
CA ARG A 115 39.87 -3.25 6.73
C ARG A 115 38.68 -2.99 7.65
N ASN A 116 37.45 -3.19 7.15
CA ASN A 116 36.22 -2.89 7.89
C ASN A 116 35.56 -4.15 8.48
N TRP A 117 36.23 -5.30 8.46
CA TRP A 117 35.69 -6.55 8.96
C TRP A 117 35.70 -6.59 10.49
N ASN A 118 34.56 -6.28 11.11
CA ASN A 118 34.39 -6.30 12.57
C ASN A 118 33.91 -7.67 13.08
N GLY A 119 34.71 -8.71 12.84
CA GLY A 119 34.50 -10.01 13.52
C GLY A 119 34.70 -9.83 15.03
N LYS A 120 33.85 -10.48 15.85
CA LYS A 120 33.90 -10.38 17.32
C LYS A 120 35.25 -10.79 17.95
N ASP A 121 36.11 -11.47 17.21
CA ASP A 121 37.44 -11.92 17.64
C ASP A 121 38.53 -11.21 16.83
N SER A 122 39.22 -10.26 17.47
CA SER A 122 40.17 -9.32 16.90
C SER A 122 41.57 -9.90 16.64
N SER A 123 41.71 -11.18 16.36
CA SER A 123 43.00 -11.80 16.03
C SER A 123 42.97 -12.51 14.68
N LYS A 124 43.55 -11.83 13.68
CA LYS A 124 43.73 -12.24 12.27
C LYS A 124 42.43 -12.54 11.53
N VAL A 125 41.96 -11.53 10.81
CA VAL A 125 40.87 -11.63 9.84
C VAL A 125 41.35 -12.52 8.69
N GLU A 126 41.01 -13.81 8.73
CA GLU A 126 41.19 -14.73 7.59
C GLU A 126 39.89 -14.78 6.78
N LEU A 127 39.90 -14.11 5.63
CA LEU A 127 38.77 -14.06 4.72
C LEU A 127 39.01 -14.93 3.51
N LYS A 128 37.94 -15.55 3.02
CA LYS A 128 37.91 -16.20 1.72
C LYS A 128 37.04 -15.40 0.77
N ALA A 129 37.63 -14.92 -0.31
CA ALA A 129 36.95 -14.32 -1.43
C ALA A 129 36.73 -15.37 -2.52
N LEU A 130 35.50 -15.47 -3.05
CA LEU A 130 35.14 -16.36 -4.14
C LEU A 130 34.76 -15.52 -5.36
N LEU A 131 35.52 -15.69 -6.44
CA LEU A 131 35.32 -15.06 -7.74
C LEU A 131 34.66 -16.05 -8.73
N PRO A 132 34.08 -15.56 -9.85
CA PRO A 132 33.50 -16.40 -10.87
C PRO A 132 34.56 -17.24 -11.56
N GLN A 133 34.36 -18.56 -11.63
CA GLN A 133 35.28 -19.47 -12.33
C GLN A 133 35.48 -19.08 -13.81
N ALA A 134 34.42 -18.60 -14.46
CA ALA A 134 34.44 -18.20 -15.87
C ALA A 134 35.40 -17.02 -16.16
N GLU A 135 35.72 -16.20 -15.15
CA GLU A 135 36.57 -15.01 -15.29
C GLU A 135 38.01 -15.25 -14.82
N ARG A 136 38.34 -16.49 -14.44
CA ARG A 136 39.62 -16.85 -13.83
C ARG A 136 40.82 -16.40 -14.64
N GLU A 137 40.85 -16.66 -15.95
CA GLU A 137 41.99 -16.30 -16.81
C GLU A 137 42.24 -14.78 -16.83
N ARG A 138 41.16 -13.98 -16.83
CA ARG A 138 41.25 -12.51 -16.83
C ARG A 138 41.69 -11.96 -15.48
N LEU A 139 41.16 -12.54 -14.40
CA LEU A 139 41.39 -12.08 -13.04
C LEU A 139 42.75 -12.56 -12.50
N ASP A 140 43.18 -13.78 -12.79
CA ASP A 140 44.46 -14.36 -12.33
C ASP A 140 45.65 -13.47 -12.70
N ALA A 141 45.75 -13.03 -13.95
CA ALA A 141 46.85 -12.17 -14.42
C ALA A 141 46.95 -10.83 -13.65
N SER A 142 45.81 -10.28 -13.22
CA SER A 142 45.75 -9.02 -12.46
C SER A 142 45.92 -9.24 -10.96
N PHE A 143 45.44 -10.36 -10.45
CA PHE A 143 45.55 -10.73 -9.04
C PHE A 143 46.93 -11.26 -8.69
N GLU A 144 47.73 -11.82 -9.60
CA GLU A 144 49.12 -12.21 -9.31
C GLU A 144 49.95 -11.04 -8.75
N GLN A 145 49.76 -9.84 -9.32
CA GLN A 145 50.44 -8.63 -8.87
C GLN A 145 49.91 -8.14 -7.52
N SER A 146 48.63 -8.38 -7.24
CA SER A 146 47.93 -7.93 -6.03
C SER A 146 47.84 -9.01 -4.93
N ALA A 147 48.26 -10.25 -5.21
CA ALA A 147 48.10 -11.41 -4.33
C ALA A 147 48.86 -11.22 -3.04
N LYS A 148 50.06 -10.62 -3.11
CA LYS A 148 50.87 -10.30 -1.92
C LYS A 148 50.14 -9.34 -0.98
N GLU A 149 49.48 -8.32 -1.54
CA GLU A 149 48.76 -7.31 -0.75
C GLU A 149 47.47 -7.88 -0.16
N LEU A 150 46.72 -8.66 -0.93
CA LEU A 150 45.50 -9.32 -0.46
C LEU A 150 45.80 -10.37 0.62
N LEU A 151 46.85 -11.17 0.45
CA LEU A 151 47.30 -12.14 1.46
C LEU A 151 47.82 -11.43 2.72
N ALA A 152 48.55 -10.32 2.58
CA ALA A 152 48.97 -9.52 3.73
C ALA A 152 47.77 -8.92 4.49
N ALA A 153 46.66 -8.65 3.79
CA ALA A 153 45.38 -8.26 4.37
C ALA A 153 44.55 -9.45 4.90
N GLY A 154 45.06 -10.69 4.83
CA GLY A 154 44.39 -11.89 5.31
C GLY A 154 43.31 -12.45 4.38
N ILE A 155 43.34 -12.08 3.09
CA ILE A 155 42.34 -12.49 2.10
C ILE A 155 42.90 -13.59 1.20
N GLU A 156 42.28 -14.77 1.27
CA GLU A 156 42.49 -15.86 0.33
C GLU A 156 41.51 -15.75 -0.83
N VAL A 157 42.02 -15.52 -2.05
CA VAL A 157 41.21 -15.46 -3.26
C VAL A 157 41.08 -16.86 -3.86
N GLY A 158 39.84 -17.30 -4.07
CA GLY A 158 39.51 -18.53 -4.76
C GLY A 158 38.42 -18.31 -5.81
N TYR A 159 38.13 -19.37 -6.55
CA TYR A 159 37.13 -19.36 -7.62
C TYR A 159 36.04 -20.39 -7.34
N SER A 160 34.83 -20.13 -7.85
CA SER A 160 33.69 -21.01 -7.67
C SER A 160 32.71 -20.91 -8.83
N ASP A 161 32.20 -22.06 -9.29
CA ASP A 161 31.12 -22.14 -10.29
C ASP A 161 29.77 -21.63 -9.75
N GLN A 162 29.65 -21.51 -8.42
CA GLN A 162 28.46 -20.95 -7.76
C GLN A 162 28.46 -19.42 -7.72
N VAL A 163 29.51 -18.77 -8.23
CA VAL A 163 29.59 -17.32 -8.39
C VAL A 163 29.53 -17.02 -9.88
N GLN A 164 28.45 -16.37 -10.31
CA GLN A 164 28.21 -16.05 -11.72
C GLN A 164 28.63 -14.63 -12.07
N THR A 165 28.46 -13.68 -11.13
CA THR A 165 28.86 -12.27 -11.28
C THR A 165 29.38 -11.72 -9.95
N GLY A 166 30.23 -10.69 -10.05
CA GLY A 166 30.83 -10.03 -8.89
C GLY A 166 31.71 -10.97 -8.04
N PHE A 167 31.62 -10.89 -6.72
CA PHE A 167 32.37 -11.77 -5.81
C PHE A 167 31.61 -12.05 -4.50
N LYS A 168 32.02 -13.10 -3.78
CA LYS A 168 31.54 -13.38 -2.41
C LYS A 168 32.70 -13.32 -1.45
N VAL A 169 32.47 -12.87 -0.22
CA VAL A 169 33.51 -12.80 0.82
C VAL A 169 32.96 -13.24 2.16
N GLY A 170 33.69 -14.10 2.86
CA GLY A 170 33.30 -14.62 4.16
C GLY A 170 34.52 -14.98 5.00
N ALA A 171 34.33 -15.27 6.28
CA ALA A 171 35.39 -15.85 7.09
C ALA A 171 35.74 -17.25 6.56
N LYS A 172 37.03 -17.60 6.55
CA LYS A 172 37.52 -18.87 6.01
C LYS A 172 36.87 -20.12 6.63
N ASP A 173 36.63 -20.07 7.94
CA ASP A 173 35.93 -21.10 8.72
C ASP A 173 34.48 -20.70 9.07
N GLY A 174 33.96 -19.64 8.43
CA GLY A 174 32.63 -19.11 8.69
C GLY A 174 31.54 -19.85 7.91
N GLY A 175 30.37 -20.00 8.53
CA GLY A 175 29.19 -20.60 7.89
C GLY A 175 28.45 -19.69 6.90
N TYR A 176 28.93 -18.47 6.65
CA TYR A 176 28.25 -17.51 5.77
C TYR A 176 29.22 -16.69 4.91
N TYR A 177 28.73 -16.31 3.73
CA TYR A 177 29.41 -15.40 2.79
C TYR A 177 28.51 -14.20 2.53
N ILE A 178 29.12 -13.03 2.41
CA ILE A 178 28.50 -11.81 1.91
C ILE A 178 28.66 -11.79 0.39
N SER A 179 27.56 -11.56 -0.33
CA SER A 179 27.55 -11.47 -1.80
C SER A 179 27.68 -10.01 -2.25
N PHE A 180 28.52 -9.79 -3.25
CA PHE A 180 28.71 -8.52 -3.95
C PHE A 180 28.53 -8.77 -5.45
N SER A 181 27.29 -9.08 -5.86
CA SER A 181 26.94 -9.32 -7.26
C SER A 181 26.54 -8.03 -7.98
N ASP A 182 26.49 -8.06 -9.31
CA ASP A 182 26.00 -6.94 -10.12
C ASP A 182 24.62 -6.45 -9.66
N ALA A 183 23.75 -7.37 -9.23
CA ALA A 183 22.41 -7.06 -8.74
C ALA A 183 22.44 -6.32 -7.40
N ASP A 184 23.40 -6.66 -6.52
CA ASP A 184 23.58 -6.00 -5.23
C ASP A 184 24.05 -4.54 -5.42
N PHE A 185 25.01 -4.33 -6.32
CA PHE A 185 25.47 -2.98 -6.68
C PHE A 185 24.40 -2.16 -7.40
N ASP A 186 23.66 -2.77 -8.33
CA ASP A 186 22.57 -2.10 -9.02
C ASP A 186 21.44 -1.72 -8.06
N ALA A 187 21.10 -2.57 -7.08
CA ALA A 187 20.14 -2.25 -6.04
C ALA A 187 20.59 -1.06 -5.17
N LEU A 188 21.86 -1.06 -4.73
CA LEU A 188 22.43 0.02 -3.93
C LEU A 188 22.44 1.36 -4.69
N LEU A 189 22.88 1.35 -5.95
CA LEU A 189 22.90 2.55 -6.79
C LEU A 189 21.50 3.03 -7.13
N LYS A 190 20.55 2.13 -7.36
CA LYS A 190 19.13 2.47 -7.55
C LYS A 190 18.58 3.20 -6.34
N GLU A 191 18.85 2.72 -5.14
CA GLU A 191 18.40 3.39 -3.91
C GLU A 191 19.01 4.79 -3.79
N TYR A 192 20.32 4.91 -3.99
CA TYR A 192 21.02 6.20 -3.89
C TYR A 192 20.57 7.22 -4.96
N LEU A 193 20.37 6.78 -6.20
CA LEU A 193 20.06 7.66 -7.33
C LEU A 193 18.56 7.98 -7.42
N ARG A 194 17.68 7.16 -6.84
CA ARG A 194 16.22 7.34 -6.93
C ARG A 194 15.78 8.72 -6.50
N GLU A 195 16.27 9.21 -5.36
CA GLU A 195 15.89 10.53 -4.87
C GLU A 195 16.41 11.65 -5.77
N LYS A 196 17.67 11.57 -6.20
CA LYS A 196 18.31 12.58 -7.06
C LYS A 196 17.63 12.70 -8.42
N VAL A 197 17.39 11.56 -9.07
CA VAL A 197 16.70 11.50 -10.36
C VAL A 197 15.25 11.96 -10.24
N SER A 198 14.55 11.57 -9.17
CA SER A 198 13.18 12.05 -8.91
C SER A 198 13.11 13.58 -8.79
N ARG A 199 14.03 14.19 -8.03
CA ARG A 199 14.13 15.66 -7.93
C ARG A 199 14.40 16.31 -9.29
N MET A 200 15.33 15.77 -10.08
CA MET A 200 15.65 16.32 -11.41
C MET A 200 14.49 16.22 -12.41
N LEU A 201 13.70 15.15 -12.36
CA LEU A 201 12.61 14.91 -13.32
C LEU A 201 11.33 15.67 -12.97
N TYR A 202 11.04 15.87 -11.68
CA TYR A 202 9.71 16.31 -11.25
C TYR A 202 9.69 17.57 -10.38
N ASN A 203 10.85 18.05 -9.91
CA ASN A 203 10.98 19.22 -9.06
C ASN A 203 11.95 20.27 -9.66
N ALA A 204 12.03 20.36 -11.00
CA ALA A 204 12.81 21.37 -11.71
C ALA A 204 12.09 22.72 -11.77
#